data_AF-A0AAD3CJ56-F1
#
_entry.id   AF-A0AAD3CJ56-F1
#
_cell.length_a   1.000
_cell.length_b   1.000
_cell.length_c   1.000
_cell.angle_alpha   90.00
_cell.angle_beta   90.00
_cell.angle_gamma   90.00
#
_symmetry.space_group_name_H-M   'P 1'
#
loop_
_entity.id
_entity.type
_entity.pdbx_description
1 polymer ?
#
loop_
_entity_poly.entity_id
_entity_poly.type
_entity_poly.pdbx_seq_one_letter_code
_entity_poly.pdbx_strand_id
1 'polypeptide(L)'
;MMARRRTPELFEDDEDMIPIAEAYIHAKYKQVAASHGHNVANRKDVLEVLHSILPPVTSEELKKEEESIMKSLLSHEKNSADAIDEDDFVKSMIQNSYWKEAGDVVVKELMYFDSLHSYYTTGKPLLDDDNYDELHDNLTWEGSSVATMSADEIKFVSAVAAAKRGEPMMDDEEYLALKSGLKENGSWVVNREQDALEKNGLNTFMGYLHRSM
;
A
#
# COMPACT_ATOMS: atom_id res chain seq x y z
N MET A 1 12.65 -34.12 -6.95
CA MET A 1 11.79 -33.67 -5.84
C MET A 1 12.15 -32.21 -5.59
N MET A 2 11.49 -31.26 -6.26
CA MET A 2 11.73 -29.84 -6.01
C MET A 2 11.16 -29.52 -4.62
N ALA A 3 12.02 -29.10 -3.70
CA ALA A 3 11.58 -28.57 -2.42
C ALA A 3 10.65 -27.39 -2.71
N ARG A 4 9.40 -27.43 -2.25
CA ARG A 4 8.55 -26.25 -2.22
C ARG A 4 9.28 -25.23 -1.35
N ARG A 5 9.82 -24.16 -1.96
CA ARG A 5 10.31 -23.02 -1.20
C ARG A 5 9.13 -22.51 -0.37
N ARG A 6 9.32 -22.41 0.94
CA ARG A 6 8.36 -21.76 1.84
C ARG A 6 8.25 -20.30 1.40
N THR A 7 7.04 -19.76 1.29
CA THR A 7 6.85 -18.31 1.18
C THR A 7 7.37 -17.68 2.48
N PRO A 8 8.34 -16.76 2.45
CA PRO A 8 8.86 -16.14 3.66
C PRO A 8 7.74 -15.44 4.43
N GLU A 9 7.92 -15.31 5.75
CA GLU A 9 7.02 -14.44 6.52
C GLU A 9 7.31 -12.98 6.15
N LEU A 10 6.29 -12.13 6.26
CA LEU A 10 6.45 -10.70 6.04
C LEU A 10 7.36 -10.13 7.14
N PHE A 11 8.38 -9.38 6.74
CA PHE A 11 9.37 -8.77 7.64
C PHE A 11 10.15 -9.78 8.50
N GLU A 12 10.44 -10.98 7.97
CA GLU A 12 11.19 -12.02 8.70
C GLU A 12 12.59 -11.53 9.13
N ASP A 13 13.22 -10.64 8.36
CA ASP A 13 14.54 -10.06 8.67
C ASP A 13 14.46 -8.64 9.28
N ASP A 14 13.27 -8.04 9.37
CA ASP A 14 13.02 -6.65 9.83
C ASP A 14 11.82 -6.57 10.80
N GLU A 15 11.86 -7.33 11.90
CA GLU A 15 10.70 -7.45 12.82
C GLU A 15 10.17 -6.09 13.34
N ASP A 16 11.02 -5.06 13.40
CA ASP A 16 10.65 -3.68 13.78
C ASP A 16 9.64 -3.03 12.80
N MET A 17 9.47 -3.59 11.60
CA MET A 17 8.47 -3.15 10.62
C MET A 17 7.07 -3.67 10.92
N ILE A 18 6.93 -4.73 11.73
CA ILE A 18 5.61 -5.29 12.08
C ILE A 18 4.75 -4.26 12.83
N PRO A 19 5.23 -3.62 13.93
CA PRO A 19 4.46 -2.59 14.61
C PRO A 19 4.10 -1.39 13.72
N ILE A 20 4.99 -1.00 12.79
CA ILE A 20 4.74 0.09 11.84
C ILE A 20 3.60 -0.29 10.88
N ALA A 21 3.64 -1.52 10.35
CA ALA A 21 2.59 -2.02 9.48
C ALA A 21 1.24 -2.15 10.21
N GLU A 22 1.25 -2.63 11.46
CA GLU A 22 0.06 -2.66 12.30
C GLU A 22 -0.51 -1.25 12.50
N ALA A 23 0.33 -0.28 12.88
CA ALA A 23 -0.07 1.12 13.07
C ALA A 23 -0.70 1.73 11.81
N TYR A 24 -0.08 1.49 10.65
CA TYR A 24 -0.60 1.91 9.35
C TYR A 24 -2.00 1.31 9.07
N ILE A 25 -2.18 0.01 9.29
CA ILE A 25 -3.47 -0.67 9.02
C ILE A 25 -4.55 -0.19 10.01
N HIS A 26 -4.20 -0.01 11.29
CA HIS A 26 -5.08 0.60 12.29
C HIS A 26 -5.56 1.99 11.85
N ALA A 27 -4.65 2.84 11.35
CA ALA A 27 -4.98 4.17 10.87
C ALA A 27 -5.93 4.13 9.66
N LYS A 28 -5.66 3.27 8.67
CA LYS A 28 -6.53 3.09 7.49
C LYS A 28 -7.92 2.59 7.86
N TYR A 29 -7.98 1.58 8.74
CA TYR A 29 -9.25 1.06 9.26
C TYR A 29 -10.09 2.18 9.89
N LYS A 30 -9.50 2.97 10.78
CA LYS A 30 -10.19 4.09 11.45
C LYS A 30 -10.59 5.19 10.48
N GLN A 31 -9.73 5.52 9.52
CA GLN A 31 -9.98 6.55 8.51
C GLN A 31 -11.21 6.19 7.67
N VAL A 32 -11.30 4.95 7.17
CA VAL A 32 -12.42 4.50 6.33
C VAL A 32 -13.70 4.31 7.14
N ALA A 33 -13.63 3.70 8.33
CA ALA A 33 -14.81 3.59 9.19
C ALA A 33 -15.40 4.98 9.51
N ALA A 34 -14.55 5.94 9.88
CA ALA A 34 -14.97 7.30 10.19
C ALA A 34 -15.51 8.05 8.96
N SER A 35 -14.96 7.85 7.76
CA SER A 35 -15.46 8.50 6.53
C SER A 35 -16.88 8.06 6.18
N HIS A 36 -17.27 6.85 6.56
CA HIS A 36 -18.63 6.32 6.42
C HIS A 36 -19.52 6.55 7.64
N GLY A 37 -19.02 7.20 8.70
CA GLY A 37 -19.78 7.47 9.92
C GLY A 37 -19.96 6.26 10.83
N HIS A 38 -19.10 5.25 10.71
CA HIS A 38 -19.12 4.07 11.55
C HIS A 38 -18.08 4.17 12.67
N ASN A 39 -18.44 3.69 13.87
CA ASN A 39 -17.49 3.55 14.98
C ASN A 39 -16.63 2.28 14.86
N VAL A 40 -17.14 1.28 14.15
CA VAL A 40 -16.50 -0.02 13.87
C VAL A 40 -16.75 -0.29 12.40
N ALA A 41 -15.70 -0.68 11.67
CA ALA A 41 -15.79 -0.96 10.25
C ALA A 41 -16.73 -2.14 9.98
N ASN A 42 -17.59 -2.02 8.98
CA ASN A 42 -18.36 -3.13 8.45
C ASN A 42 -17.60 -3.81 7.28
N ARG A 43 -18.23 -4.80 6.65
CA ARG A 43 -17.69 -5.51 5.48
C ARG A 43 -17.25 -4.56 4.36
N LYS A 44 -18.06 -3.57 4.01
CA LYS A 44 -17.75 -2.64 2.91
C LYS A 44 -16.49 -1.84 3.24
N ASP A 45 -16.40 -1.35 4.47
CA ASP A 45 -15.28 -0.55 4.95
C ASP A 45 -13.96 -1.34 4.91
N VAL A 46 -13.95 -2.58 5.44
CA VAL A 46 -12.72 -3.40 5.44
C VAL A 46 -12.29 -3.81 4.03
N LEU A 47 -13.23 -4.01 3.11
CA LEU A 47 -12.91 -4.28 1.71
C LEU A 47 -12.34 -3.03 1.03
N GLU A 48 -12.86 -1.84 1.32
CA GLU A 48 -12.29 -0.58 0.83
C GLU A 48 -10.87 -0.37 1.37
N VAL A 49 -10.64 -0.64 2.66
CA VAL A 49 -9.29 -0.62 3.24
C VAL A 49 -8.38 -1.61 2.50
N LEU A 50 -8.80 -2.87 2.35
CA LEU A 50 -8.07 -3.90 1.61
C LEU A 50 -7.68 -3.42 0.20
N HIS A 51 -8.61 -2.87 -0.56
CA HIS A 51 -8.36 -2.39 -1.93
C HIS A 51 -7.33 -1.26 -1.95
N SER A 52 -7.36 -0.40 -0.92
CA SER A 52 -6.42 0.71 -0.82
C SER A 52 -5.00 0.28 -0.45
N ILE A 53 -4.86 -0.77 0.38
CA ILE A 53 -3.59 -1.22 0.95
C ILE A 53 -3.02 -2.50 0.31
N LEU A 54 -3.66 -3.03 -0.73
CA LEU A 54 -3.03 -4.04 -1.56
C LEU A 54 -2.15 -3.35 -2.64
N PRO A 55 -0.96 -3.92 -2.92
CA PRO A 55 -0.24 -3.58 -4.14
C PRO A 55 -1.15 -3.76 -5.36
N PRO A 56 -0.90 -3.07 -6.48
CA PRO A 56 -1.70 -3.20 -7.69
C PRO A 56 -1.94 -4.67 -8.11
N VAL A 57 -3.20 -5.10 -8.05
CA VAL A 57 -3.66 -6.47 -8.33
C VAL A 57 -4.62 -6.52 -9.52
N THR A 58 -4.74 -7.68 -10.17
CA THR A 58 -5.82 -7.93 -11.12
C THR A 58 -7.17 -8.06 -10.41
N SER A 59 -8.27 -7.88 -11.15
CA SER A 59 -9.62 -8.05 -10.58
C SER A 59 -9.91 -9.48 -10.12
N GLU A 60 -9.23 -10.49 -10.67
CA GLU A 60 -9.35 -11.89 -10.23
C GLU A 60 -8.60 -12.14 -8.93
N GLU A 61 -7.38 -11.60 -8.79
CA GLU A 61 -6.61 -11.64 -7.54
C GLU A 61 -7.34 -10.88 -6.44
N LEU A 62 -7.84 -9.68 -6.72
CA LEU A 62 -8.60 -8.88 -5.76
C LEU A 62 -9.77 -9.68 -5.19
N LYS A 63 -10.62 -10.26 -6.04
CA LYS A 63 -11.76 -11.09 -5.59
C LYS A 63 -11.33 -12.26 -4.72
N LYS A 64 -10.22 -12.92 -5.04
CA LYS A 64 -9.68 -14.01 -4.21
C LYS A 64 -9.25 -13.50 -2.84
N GLU A 65 -8.59 -12.34 -2.78
CA GLU A 65 -8.20 -11.72 -1.52
C GLU A 65 -9.41 -11.28 -0.69
N GLU A 66 -10.43 -10.68 -1.32
CA GLU A 66 -11.70 -10.34 -0.66
C GLU A 66 -12.37 -11.58 -0.03
N GLU A 67 -12.47 -12.68 -0.80
CA GLU A 67 -13.06 -13.93 -0.31
C GLU A 67 -12.24 -14.54 0.82
N SER A 68 -10.91 -14.58 0.66
CA SER A 68 -9.98 -15.14 1.64
C SER A 68 -10.04 -14.39 2.97
N ILE A 69 -9.94 -13.06 2.93
CA ILE A 69 -9.92 -12.25 4.14
C ILE A 69 -11.27 -12.27 4.84
N MET A 70 -12.38 -12.15 4.10
CA MET A 70 -13.72 -12.19 4.70
C MET A 70 -14.04 -13.55 5.31
N LYS A 71 -13.59 -14.64 4.70
CA LYS A 71 -13.73 -15.98 5.28
C LYS A 71 -12.94 -16.10 6.59
N SER A 72 -11.71 -15.57 6.64
CA SER A 72 -10.90 -15.55 7.86
C SER A 72 -11.58 -14.76 8.97
N LEU A 73 -11.95 -13.51 8.68
CA LEU A 73 -12.56 -12.60 9.67
C LEU A 73 -13.87 -13.13 10.22
N LEU A 74 -14.78 -13.59 9.36
CA LEU A 74 -16.10 -14.08 9.77
C LEU A 74 -16.04 -15.46 10.44
N SER A 75 -14.88 -16.10 10.51
CA SER A 75 -14.70 -17.32 11.32
C SER A 75 -14.52 -17.03 12.81
N HIS A 76 -14.19 -15.79 13.17
CA HIS A 76 -14.04 -15.37 14.56
C HIS A 76 -15.39 -14.94 15.15
N GLU A 77 -15.74 -15.45 16.33
CA GLU A 77 -17.08 -15.29 16.93
C GLU A 77 -17.50 -13.84 17.18
N LYS A 78 -16.54 -12.92 17.36
CA LYS A 78 -16.82 -11.50 17.60
C LYS A 78 -17.10 -10.70 16.32
N ASN A 79 -16.86 -11.27 15.14
CA ASN A 79 -17.02 -10.60 13.87
C ASN A 79 -18.35 -10.92 13.20
N SER A 80 -18.89 -9.92 12.50
CA SER A 80 -20.05 -10.05 11.63
C SER A 80 -19.88 -9.15 10.40
N ALA A 81 -20.73 -9.31 9.39
CA ALA A 81 -20.67 -8.45 8.21
C ALA A 81 -20.90 -6.96 8.53
N ASP A 82 -21.55 -6.65 9.66
CA ASP A 82 -21.87 -5.28 10.07
C ASP A 82 -20.86 -4.69 11.07
N ALA A 83 -19.99 -5.53 11.64
CA ALA A 83 -18.97 -5.12 12.61
C ALA A 83 -17.80 -6.11 12.57
N ILE A 84 -16.66 -5.64 12.05
CA ILE A 84 -15.40 -6.37 12.00
C ILE A 84 -14.46 -5.76 13.02
N ASP A 85 -13.94 -6.56 13.93
CA ASP A 85 -12.97 -6.15 14.93
C ASP A 85 -11.66 -5.67 14.28
N GLU A 86 -11.15 -4.54 14.77
CA GLU A 86 -9.96 -3.88 14.25
C GLU A 86 -8.71 -4.77 14.34
N ASP A 87 -8.47 -5.38 15.51
CA ASP A 87 -7.28 -6.22 15.72
C ASP A 87 -7.31 -7.49 14.88
N ASP A 88 -8.50 -8.06 14.66
CA ASP A 88 -8.66 -9.22 13.79
C ASP A 88 -8.38 -8.88 12.33
N PHE A 89 -8.81 -7.68 11.88
CA PHE A 89 -8.50 -7.17 10.55
C PHE A 89 -7.00 -6.94 10.38
N VAL A 90 -6.36 -6.27 11.34
CA VAL A 90 -4.91 -6.03 11.34
C VAL A 90 -4.13 -7.34 11.28
N LYS A 91 -4.44 -8.31 12.15
CA LYS A 91 -3.78 -9.63 12.14
C LYS A 91 -3.97 -10.36 10.81
N SER A 92 -5.16 -10.27 10.22
CA SER A 92 -5.43 -10.89 8.92
C SER A 92 -4.62 -10.25 7.79
N MET A 93 -4.40 -8.93 7.84
CA MET A 93 -3.59 -8.21 6.87
C MET A 93 -2.09 -8.50 7.02
N ILE A 94 -1.55 -8.51 8.24
CA ILE A 94 -0.14 -8.89 8.47
C ILE A 94 0.14 -10.32 7.98
N GLN A 95 -0.85 -11.22 8.10
CA GLN A 95 -0.73 -12.60 7.62
C GLN A 95 -1.12 -12.78 6.15
N ASN A 96 -1.50 -11.72 5.44
CA ASN A 96 -2.02 -11.78 4.09
C ASN A 96 -1.01 -12.40 3.11
N SER A 97 -1.44 -13.38 2.34
CA SER A 97 -0.58 -14.08 1.38
C SER A 97 -0.07 -13.18 0.27
N TYR A 98 -0.88 -12.21 -0.18
CA TYR A 98 -0.49 -11.31 -1.25
C TYR A 98 0.62 -10.35 -0.80
N TRP A 99 0.55 -9.81 0.42
CA TRP A 99 1.65 -9.02 1.00
C TRP A 99 2.94 -9.84 1.11
N LYS A 100 2.85 -11.09 1.59
CA LYS A 100 4.01 -12.00 1.67
C LYS A 100 4.60 -12.35 0.31
N GLU A 101 3.75 -12.53 -0.71
CA GLU A 101 4.19 -12.81 -2.09
C GLU A 101 4.77 -11.57 -2.78
N ALA A 102 4.24 -10.39 -2.48
CA ALA A 102 4.78 -9.13 -2.97
C ALA A 102 6.18 -8.84 -2.41
N GLY A 103 6.35 -9.11 -1.12
CA GLY A 103 7.61 -8.97 -0.40
C GLY A 103 7.74 -7.64 0.35
N ASP A 104 8.64 -7.64 1.32
CA ASP A 104 8.79 -6.59 2.33
C ASP A 104 8.97 -5.20 1.73
N VAL A 105 9.88 -5.05 0.76
CA VAL A 105 10.15 -3.79 0.05
C VAL A 105 8.86 -3.21 -0.54
N VAL A 106 8.05 -4.03 -1.20
CA VAL A 106 6.80 -3.58 -1.84
C VAL A 106 5.83 -3.05 -0.80
N VAL A 107 5.70 -3.75 0.33
CA VAL A 107 4.80 -3.34 1.41
C VAL A 107 5.32 -2.07 2.07
N LYS A 108 6.61 -1.96 2.36
CA LYS A 108 7.23 -0.74 2.91
C LYS A 108 7.01 0.47 2.00
N GLU A 109 7.30 0.33 0.70
CA GLU A 109 7.10 1.38 -0.28
C GLU A 109 5.64 1.80 -0.39
N LEU A 110 4.71 0.84 -0.36
CA LEU A 110 3.28 1.11 -0.37
C LEU A 110 2.83 1.92 0.87
N MET A 111 3.25 1.49 2.06
CA MET A 111 2.90 2.17 3.31
C MET A 111 3.45 3.60 3.35
N TYR A 112 4.72 3.77 2.95
CA TYR A 112 5.37 5.07 2.89
C TYR A 112 4.68 6.00 1.91
N PHE A 113 4.43 5.49 0.70
CA PHE A 113 3.75 6.21 -0.36
C PHE A 113 2.32 6.63 0.04
N ASP A 114 1.52 5.72 0.60
CA ASP A 114 0.13 6.03 1.01
C ASP A 114 0.10 6.99 2.21
N SER A 115 1.07 6.90 3.12
CA SER A 115 1.22 7.84 4.24
C SER A 115 1.51 9.26 3.75
N LEU A 116 2.45 9.42 2.82
CA LEU A 116 2.73 10.71 2.18
C LEU A 116 1.51 11.23 1.41
N HIS A 117 0.85 10.37 0.65
CA HIS A 117 -0.34 10.75 -0.11
C HIS A 117 -1.46 11.24 0.81
N SER A 118 -1.76 10.51 1.90
CA SER A 118 -2.76 10.90 2.90
C SER A 118 -2.42 12.25 3.52
N TYR A 119 -1.15 12.49 3.86
CA TYR A 119 -0.70 13.76 4.40
C TYR A 119 -0.93 14.92 3.42
N TYR A 120 -0.51 14.79 2.16
CA TYR A 120 -0.66 15.87 1.17
C TYR A 120 -2.12 16.14 0.76
N THR A 121 -2.99 15.13 0.79
CA THR A 121 -4.38 15.27 0.36
C THR A 121 -5.34 15.66 1.48
N THR A 122 -5.16 15.10 2.67
CA THR A 122 -6.09 15.29 3.80
C THR A 122 -5.50 16.11 4.94
N GLY A 123 -4.19 16.34 4.95
CA GLY A 123 -3.47 16.92 6.08
C GLY A 123 -3.39 16.00 7.30
N LYS A 124 -3.83 14.74 7.19
CA LYS A 124 -3.83 13.76 8.29
C LYS A 124 -2.81 12.67 7.99
N PRO A 125 -1.76 12.53 8.82
CA PRO A 125 -0.80 11.46 8.65
C PRO A 125 -1.41 10.11 9.07
N LEU A 126 -0.96 9.03 8.43
CA LEU A 126 -1.35 7.65 8.78
C LEU A 126 -0.41 7.02 9.82
N LEU A 127 0.82 7.49 9.86
CA LEU A 127 1.85 7.11 10.84
C LEU A 127 2.20 8.34 11.68
N ASP A 128 2.67 8.13 12.90
CA ASP A 128 3.34 9.21 13.64
C ASP A 128 4.75 9.44 13.09
N ASP A 129 5.39 10.52 13.54
CA ASP A 129 6.71 10.93 13.04
C ASP A 129 7.76 9.83 13.27
N ASP A 130 7.76 9.17 14.43
CA ASP A 130 8.72 8.10 14.76
C ASP A 130 8.57 6.88 13.83
N ASN A 131 7.34 6.38 13.62
CA ASN A 131 7.11 5.24 12.72
C ASN A 131 7.36 5.61 11.25
N TYR A 132 7.06 6.86 10.88
CA TYR A 132 7.31 7.35 9.53
C TYR A 132 8.80 7.47 9.23
N ASP A 133 9.58 8.04 10.15
CA ASP A 133 11.03 8.20 10.02
C ASP A 133 11.74 6.84 10.01
N GLU A 134 11.33 5.89 10.86
CA GLU A 134 11.89 4.53 10.85
C GLU A 134 11.61 3.80 9.53
N LEU A 135 10.39 3.92 8.99
CA LEU A 135 10.05 3.37 7.68
C LEU A 135 10.87 4.03 6.56
N HIS A 136 11.08 5.34 6.64
CA HIS A 136 11.87 6.10 5.67
C HIS A 136 13.34 5.70 5.71
N ASP A 137 13.93 5.57 6.89
CA ASP A 137 15.32 5.16 7.09
C ASP A 137 15.54 3.73 6.61
N ASN A 138 14.62 2.82 6.90
CA ASN A 138 14.69 1.44 6.43
C ASN A 138 14.65 1.36 4.89
N LEU A 139 13.70 2.04 4.25
CA LEU A 139 13.63 2.13 2.78
C LEU A 139 14.87 2.79 2.17
N THR A 140 15.40 3.83 2.82
CA THR A 140 16.63 4.50 2.39
C THR A 140 17.81 3.56 2.47
N TRP A 141 17.91 2.75 3.53
CA TRP A 141 18.98 1.79 3.70
C TRP A 141 18.90 0.64 2.68
N GLU A 142 17.69 0.17 2.38
CA GLU A 142 17.45 -0.80 1.31
C GLU A 142 17.77 -0.24 -0.07
N GLY A 143 17.82 1.08 -0.24
CA GLY A 143 18.09 1.75 -1.51
C GLY A 143 16.84 1.95 -2.38
N SER A 144 15.66 2.01 -1.76
CA SER A 144 14.42 2.32 -2.46
C SER A 144 14.45 3.74 -3.04
N SER A 145 14.08 3.85 -4.32
CA SER A 145 13.94 5.18 -4.96
C SER A 145 12.69 5.92 -4.50
N VAL A 146 11.69 5.21 -3.95
CA VAL A 146 10.45 5.80 -3.42
C VAL A 146 10.74 6.70 -2.22
N ALA A 147 11.69 6.32 -1.36
CA ALA A 147 12.12 7.12 -0.19
C ALA A 147 12.72 8.49 -0.55
N THR A 148 13.07 8.72 -1.82
CA THR A 148 13.67 9.97 -2.29
C THR A 148 12.75 10.78 -3.20
N MET A 149 11.49 10.33 -3.38
CA MET A 149 10.54 11.04 -4.23
C MET A 149 10.19 12.42 -3.67
N SER A 150 10.14 13.39 -4.57
CA SER A 150 9.57 14.71 -4.30
C SER A 150 8.05 14.66 -4.18
N ALA A 151 7.44 15.71 -3.61
CA ALA A 151 5.99 15.83 -3.49
C ALA A 151 5.27 15.75 -4.86
N ASP A 152 5.84 16.34 -5.91
CA ASP A 152 5.29 16.27 -7.26
C ASP A 152 5.37 14.85 -7.86
N GLU A 153 6.45 14.12 -7.59
CA GLU A 153 6.60 12.71 -8.00
C GLU A 153 5.58 11.82 -7.29
N ILE A 154 5.42 12.00 -5.97
CA ILE A 154 4.38 11.30 -5.20
C ILE A 154 3.00 11.62 -5.78
N LYS A 155 2.67 12.90 -5.98
CA LYS A 155 1.39 13.32 -6.57
C LYS A 155 1.15 12.68 -7.93
N PHE A 156 2.17 12.59 -8.78
CA PHE A 156 2.07 11.96 -10.09
C PHE A 156 1.83 10.46 -9.99
N VAL A 157 2.60 9.76 -9.16
CA VAL A 157 2.43 8.31 -8.95
C VAL A 157 1.06 8.02 -8.33
N SER A 158 0.57 8.87 -7.42
CA SER A 158 -0.79 8.75 -6.85
C SER A 158 -1.85 8.91 -7.91
N ALA A 159 -1.69 9.86 -8.82
CA ALA A 159 -2.62 10.04 -9.93
C ALA A 159 -2.69 8.80 -10.82
N VAL A 160 -1.53 8.21 -11.14
CA VAL A 160 -1.44 6.99 -11.94
C VAL A 160 -2.08 5.80 -11.20
N ALA A 161 -1.79 5.63 -9.91
CA ALA A 161 -2.36 4.56 -9.09
C ALA A 161 -3.88 4.69 -8.94
N ALA A 162 -4.38 5.90 -8.66
CA ALA A 162 -5.79 6.18 -8.47
C ALA A 162 -6.58 6.02 -9.79
N ALA A 163 -6.05 6.52 -10.91
CA ALA A 163 -6.65 6.31 -12.24
C ALA A 163 -6.75 4.81 -12.60
N LYS A 164 -5.74 4.00 -12.27
CA LYS A 164 -5.78 2.54 -12.45
C LYS A 164 -6.83 1.84 -11.60
N ARG A 165 -7.15 2.40 -10.43
CA ARG A 165 -8.23 1.94 -9.54
C ARG A 165 -9.61 2.45 -9.98
N GLY A 166 -9.70 3.30 -11.02
CA GLY A 166 -10.95 3.90 -11.48
C GLY A 166 -11.38 5.12 -10.67
N GLU A 167 -10.47 5.68 -9.87
CA GLU A 167 -10.70 6.80 -8.96
C GLU A 167 -9.77 7.97 -9.34
N PRO A 168 -9.93 8.62 -10.51
CA PRO A 168 -9.05 9.69 -10.92
C PRO A 168 -9.08 10.84 -9.91
N MET A 169 -7.90 11.26 -9.44
CA MET A 169 -7.75 12.32 -8.43
C MET A 169 -7.53 13.73 -9.02
N MET A 170 -7.30 13.83 -10.32
CA MET A 170 -7.08 15.08 -11.06
C MET A 170 -7.58 14.93 -12.49
N ASP A 171 -7.83 16.04 -13.16
CA ASP A 171 -8.25 16.03 -14.56
C ASP A 171 -7.06 15.86 -15.54
N ASP A 172 -7.38 15.70 -16.83
CA ASP A 172 -6.39 15.49 -17.87
C ASP A 172 -5.44 16.68 -18.03
N GLU A 173 -5.90 17.91 -17.82
CA GLU A 173 -5.08 19.12 -17.97
C GLU A 173 -4.06 19.23 -16.82
N GLU A 174 -4.52 19.04 -15.58
CA GLU A 174 -3.67 18.98 -14.39
C GLU A 174 -2.64 17.85 -14.48
N TYR A 175 -3.05 16.67 -14.95
CA TYR A 175 -2.17 15.54 -15.14
C TYR A 175 -1.07 15.82 -16.18
N LEU A 176 -1.45 16.38 -17.34
CA LEU A 176 -0.49 16.69 -18.41
C LEU A 176 0.49 17.79 -17.98
N ALA A 177 0.02 18.80 -17.24
CA ALA A 177 0.88 19.84 -16.69
C ALA A 177 1.92 19.26 -15.71
N LEU A 178 1.46 18.45 -14.75
CA LEU A 178 2.34 17.78 -13.78
C LEU A 178 3.37 16.88 -14.48
N LYS A 179 2.92 16.08 -15.45
CA LYS A 179 3.78 15.19 -16.23
C LYS A 179 4.84 15.97 -17.02
N SER A 180 4.46 17.11 -17.62
CA SER A 180 5.41 17.96 -18.36
C SER A 180 6.48 18.54 -17.45
N GLY A 181 6.08 19.10 -16.30
CA GLY A 181 7.02 19.67 -15.33
C GLY A 181 8.01 18.63 -14.80
N LEU A 182 7.53 17.44 -14.44
CA LEU A 182 8.38 16.33 -14.02
C LEU A 182 9.34 15.89 -15.14
N LYS A 183 8.89 15.86 -16.39
CA LYS A 183 9.72 15.50 -17.54
C LYS A 183 10.81 16.53 -17.80
N GLU A 184 10.50 17.82 -17.70
CA GLU A 184 11.46 18.91 -17.83
C GLU A 184 12.53 18.85 -16.72
N ASN A 185 12.15 18.44 -15.51
CA ASN A 185 13.05 18.24 -14.39
C ASN A 185 13.84 16.92 -14.44
N GLY A 186 13.65 16.11 -15.48
CA GLY A 186 14.35 14.83 -15.64
C GLY A 186 13.92 13.76 -14.62
N SER A 187 12.71 13.87 -14.06
CA SER A 187 12.21 12.93 -13.07
C SER A 187 12.12 11.51 -13.64
N TRP A 188 12.51 10.54 -12.83
CA TRP A 188 12.53 9.13 -13.20
C TRP A 188 11.13 8.52 -13.28
N VAL A 189 10.16 9.03 -12.49
CA VAL A 189 8.80 8.47 -12.42
C VAL A 189 8.01 8.65 -13.71
N VAL A 190 8.31 9.67 -14.51
CA VAL A 190 7.64 9.93 -15.80
C VAL A 190 8.25 9.19 -16.98
N ASN A 191 9.56 8.94 -16.94
CA ASN A 191 10.27 8.21 -17.99
C ASN A 191 10.26 6.69 -17.75
N ARG A 192 9.94 6.29 -16.51
CA ARG A 192 9.96 4.93 -15.98
C ARG A 192 11.19 4.15 -16.45
N GLU A 193 12.30 4.43 -15.80
CA GLU A 193 13.43 3.50 -15.77
C GLU A 193 13.28 2.55 -14.59
N GLN A 194 13.74 1.31 -14.73
CA GLN A 194 13.84 0.41 -13.58
C GLN A 194 14.73 1.05 -12.51
N ASP A 195 14.26 1.07 -11.28
CA ASP A 195 15.08 1.49 -10.14
C ASP A 195 16.19 0.48 -9.85
N ALA A 196 17.06 0.79 -8.88
CA ALA A 196 18.18 -0.07 -8.52
C ALA A 196 17.74 -1.45 -8.01
N LEU A 197 16.62 -1.53 -7.28
CA LEU A 197 16.08 -2.77 -6.72
C LEU A 197 15.48 -3.63 -7.82
N GLU A 198 14.70 -3.03 -8.71
CA GLU A 198 14.15 -3.70 -9.90
C GLU A 198 15.25 -4.26 -10.80
N LYS A 199 16.34 -3.50 -11.01
CA LYS A 199 17.51 -3.95 -11.79
C LYS A 199 18.21 -5.16 -11.16
N ASN A 200 18.13 -5.28 -9.83
CA ASN A 200 18.63 -6.42 -9.06
C ASN A 200 17.62 -7.58 -8.98
N GLY A 201 16.46 -7.46 -9.64
CA GLY A 201 15.42 -8.49 -9.71
C GLY A 201 14.48 -8.52 -8.51
N LEU A 202 14.50 -7.48 -7.66
CA LEU A 202 13.54 -7.33 -6.57
C LEU A 202 12.21 -6.77 -7.09
N ASN A 203 11.14 -7.09 -6.36
CA ASN A 203 9.84 -6.48 -6.58
C ASN A 203 9.79 -5.13 -5.85
N THR A 204 9.26 -4.11 -6.52
CA THR A 204 8.98 -2.79 -5.93
C THR A 204 7.53 -2.40 -6.20
N PHE A 205 6.98 -1.48 -5.41
CA PHE A 205 5.65 -0.90 -5.61
C PHE A 205 5.52 -0.31 -7.01
N MET A 206 6.54 0.41 -7.48
CA MET A 206 6.58 0.95 -8.84
C MET A 206 6.54 -0.16 -9.89
N GLY A 207 7.28 -1.25 -9.69
CA GLY A 207 7.22 -2.43 -10.53
C GLY A 207 5.82 -3.02 -10.63
N TYR A 208 5.09 -3.13 -9.51
CA TYR A 208 3.69 -3.56 -9.48
C TYR A 208 2.74 -2.59 -10.20
N LEU A 209 2.91 -1.29 -9.97
CA LEU A 209 2.10 -0.25 -10.61
C LEU A 209 2.17 -0.35 -12.14
N HIS A 210 3.30 -0.77 -12.68
CA HIS A 210 3.45 -0.91 -14.12
C HIS A 210 3.12 -2.29 -14.69
N ARG A 211 3.23 -3.37 -13.91
CA ARG A 211 2.84 -4.73 -14.33
C ARG A 211 1.34 -4.89 -14.56
N SER A 212 0.55 -4.07 -13.87
CA SER A 212 -0.92 -4.01 -13.98
C SER A 212 -1.42 -3.16 -15.17
N MET A 213 -0.60 -2.93 -16.20
CA MET A 213 -0.98 -2.31 -17.49
C MET A 213 -1.09 -3.39 -18.57
#